data_AF-A0A818UA04-F1
#
_entry.id   AF-A0A818UA04-F1
#
_cell.length_a   1.000
_cell.length_b   1.000
_cell.length_c   1.000
_cell.angle_alpha   90.00
_cell.angle_beta   90.00
_cell.angle_gamma   90.00
#
_symmetry.space_group_name_H-M   'P 1'
#
loop_
_entity.id
_entity.type
_entity.pdbx_description
1 polymer ?
#
loop_
_entity_poly.entity_id
_entity_poly.type
_entity_poly.pdbx_seq_one_letter_code
_entity_poly.pdbx_strand_id
1 'polypeptide(L)'
;MAPVTNHRADCLAAMEAAKDQRPLFGIEQEYTLMDRDGWPFGWPKGGYPQPQGPYYCGIGACLALGRDLVEAHYKACLYAGVNIRGTNAEVMPAQWEYQVGPCEGIDAGDQLWMSRYLLLRIAEEFGVQVSFHPKPIAGDWNGAGCHTNFSTLAMREPNGIEDIKDAIEKLSLRHETHIRVYGKDNERRLTGKHETASIHEFSYGIANRGSSIRIPRQCDEERCGYFEDRRPASNCDPYSVTSLLIRTVCLNEKDADQA
;
A
#
# COMPACT_ATOMS: atom_id res chain seq x y z
N MET A 1 -2.50 26.49 -14.26
CA MET A 1 -1.58 26.36 -13.11
C MET A 1 -1.09 24.93 -13.07
N ALA A 2 0.21 24.70 -12.82
CA ALA A 2 0.68 23.37 -12.49
C ALA A 2 -0.02 22.92 -11.19
N PRO A 3 -0.39 21.64 -11.05
CA PRO A 3 -0.97 21.14 -9.81
C PRO A 3 -0.01 21.39 -8.64
N VAL A 4 -0.54 21.74 -7.47
CA VAL A 4 0.26 21.81 -6.23
C VAL A 4 0.67 20.38 -5.89
N THR A 5 1.98 20.12 -5.80
CA THR A 5 2.53 18.75 -5.61
C THR A 5 3.22 18.53 -4.27
N ASN A 6 3.38 19.57 -3.45
CA ASN A 6 3.94 19.42 -2.11
C ASN A 6 2.83 19.08 -1.10
N HIS A 7 2.42 17.82 -1.06
CA HIS A 7 1.46 17.34 -0.06
C HIS A 7 2.10 17.05 1.31
N ARG A 8 3.45 17.01 1.39
CA ARG A 8 4.19 16.75 2.63
C ARG A 8 3.92 17.82 3.69
N ALA A 9 3.84 19.09 3.30
CA ALA A 9 3.60 20.18 4.24
C ALA A 9 2.22 20.08 4.91
N ASP A 10 1.18 19.78 4.12
CA ASP A 10 -0.17 19.57 4.65
C ASP A 10 -0.26 18.31 5.53
N CYS A 11 0.37 17.23 5.10
CA CYS A 11 0.48 16.00 5.87
C CYS A 11 1.15 16.25 7.23
N LEU A 12 2.27 16.96 7.27
CA LEU A 12 2.97 17.29 8.51
C LEU A 12 2.08 18.08 9.48
N ALA A 13 1.29 19.03 8.98
CA ALA A 13 0.36 19.77 9.83
C ALA A 13 -0.70 18.86 10.48
N ALA A 14 -1.25 17.90 9.74
CA ALA A 14 -2.19 16.92 10.28
C ALA A 14 -1.51 15.99 11.31
N MET A 15 -0.30 15.52 11.02
CA MET A 15 0.49 14.68 11.92
C MET A 15 0.80 15.38 13.26
N GLU A 16 1.18 16.66 13.21
CA GLU A 16 1.43 17.47 14.41
C GLU A 16 0.16 17.69 15.23
N ALA A 17 -0.98 17.92 14.58
CA ALA A 17 -2.27 18.07 15.26
C ALA A 17 -2.73 16.78 15.96
N ALA A 18 -2.31 15.61 15.48
CA ALA A 18 -2.68 14.30 16.03
C ALA A 18 -1.55 13.62 16.82
N LYS A 19 -0.43 14.29 17.10
CA LYS A 19 0.79 13.67 17.65
C LYS A 19 0.58 12.93 18.98
N ASP A 20 -0.33 13.43 19.82
CA ASP A 20 -0.63 12.83 21.13
C ASP A 20 -1.27 11.43 20.99
N GLN A 21 -1.84 11.12 19.81
CA GLN A 21 -2.40 9.81 19.51
C GLN A 21 -1.34 8.78 19.06
N ARG A 22 -0.08 9.21 18.89
CA ARG A 22 1.07 8.36 18.49
C ARG A 22 0.75 7.45 17.28
N PRO A 23 0.37 8.03 16.13
CA PRO A 23 -0.05 7.25 14.96
C PRO A 23 1.12 6.48 14.33
N LEU A 24 0.93 5.19 14.10
CA LEU A 24 1.89 4.31 13.43
C LEU A 24 1.31 3.79 12.10
N PHE A 25 2.18 3.76 11.09
CA PHE A 25 1.85 3.24 9.75
C PHE A 25 2.81 2.14 9.31
N GLY A 26 2.29 1.08 8.71
CA GLY A 26 3.06 0.10 7.94
C GLY A 26 2.51 0.03 6.52
N ILE A 27 3.35 0.29 5.51
CA ILE A 27 2.91 0.38 4.12
C ILE A 27 3.51 -0.76 3.30
N GLU A 28 2.65 -1.52 2.64
CA GLU A 28 2.96 -2.63 1.75
C GLU A 28 3.01 -2.10 0.32
N GLN A 29 4.20 -1.92 -0.26
CA GLN A 29 4.35 -1.40 -1.62
C GLN A 29 4.50 -2.54 -2.61
N GLU A 30 3.46 -2.77 -3.41
CA GLU A 30 3.55 -3.65 -4.57
C GLU A 30 4.05 -2.88 -5.81
N TYR A 31 4.78 -3.56 -6.68
CA TYR A 31 5.27 -3.03 -7.94
C TYR A 31 5.51 -4.15 -8.95
N THR A 32 5.60 -3.79 -10.23
CA THR A 32 5.88 -4.76 -11.30
C THR A 32 7.15 -4.36 -12.04
N LEU A 33 8.04 -5.34 -12.24
CA LEU A 33 9.22 -5.18 -13.07
C LEU A 33 8.84 -5.27 -14.55
N MET A 34 9.29 -4.31 -15.35
CA MET A 34 9.01 -4.20 -16.77
C MET A 34 10.33 -4.16 -17.55
N ASP A 35 10.35 -4.78 -18.72
CA ASP A 35 11.38 -4.55 -19.72
C ASP A 35 11.28 -3.12 -20.28
N ARG A 36 12.35 -2.68 -20.95
CA ARG A 36 12.43 -1.33 -21.55
C ARG A 36 11.39 -1.08 -22.65
N ASP A 37 10.82 -2.14 -23.21
CA ASP A 37 9.73 -2.08 -24.19
C ASP A 37 8.34 -1.92 -23.54
N GLY A 38 8.27 -1.90 -22.21
CA GLY A 38 7.03 -1.78 -21.45
C GLY A 38 6.28 -3.11 -21.28
N TRP A 39 6.87 -4.25 -21.67
CA TRP A 39 6.32 -5.58 -21.38
C TRP A 39 6.83 -6.10 -20.02
N PRO A 40 6.10 -6.91 -19.25
CA PRO A 40 6.59 -7.39 -17.96
C PRO A 40 7.91 -8.17 -18.09
N PHE A 41 8.83 -7.94 -17.15
CA PHE A 41 10.18 -8.47 -17.20
C PHE A 41 10.18 -10.00 -17.18
N GLY A 42 10.93 -10.61 -18.09
CA GLY A 42 11.05 -12.07 -18.19
C GLY A 42 9.81 -12.80 -18.73
N TRP A 43 8.76 -12.09 -19.13
CA TRP A 43 7.62 -12.70 -19.82
C TRP A 43 7.96 -13.07 -21.27
N PRO A 44 7.30 -14.10 -21.84
CA PRO A 44 7.45 -14.41 -23.26
C PRO A 44 7.09 -13.21 -24.13
N LYS A 45 7.96 -12.85 -25.09
CA LYS A 45 7.70 -11.74 -26.01
C LYS A 45 6.48 -12.04 -26.88
N GLY A 46 5.49 -11.15 -26.85
CA GLY A 46 4.21 -11.34 -27.55
C GLY A 46 3.31 -12.42 -26.96
N GLY A 47 3.61 -12.91 -25.75
CA GLY A 47 2.85 -13.98 -25.10
C GLY A 47 2.75 -13.81 -23.58
N TYR A 48 2.13 -14.79 -22.95
CA TYR A 48 1.87 -14.81 -21.51
C TYR A 48 2.57 -16.01 -20.86
N PRO A 49 2.99 -15.90 -19.58
CA PRO A 49 3.44 -17.05 -18.81
C PRO A 49 2.26 -17.97 -18.46
N GLN A 50 2.53 -19.02 -17.68
CA GLN A 50 1.46 -19.85 -17.14
C GLN A 50 0.50 -19.03 -16.26
N PRO A 51 -0.75 -19.48 -16.06
CA PRO A 51 -1.69 -18.80 -15.18
C PRO A 51 -1.14 -18.59 -13.75
N GLN A 52 -1.65 -17.58 -13.07
CA GLN A 52 -1.26 -17.26 -11.69
C GLN A 52 -1.47 -18.44 -10.74
N GLY A 53 -0.65 -18.51 -9.69
CA GLY A 53 -0.67 -19.60 -8.71
C GLY A 53 0.73 -19.95 -8.19
N PRO A 54 1.67 -20.38 -9.04
CA PRO A 54 2.99 -20.82 -8.59
C PRO A 54 3.97 -19.69 -8.26
N TYR A 55 3.61 -18.43 -8.53
CA TYR A 55 4.51 -17.27 -8.44
C TYR A 55 4.59 -16.65 -7.06
N TYR A 56 3.48 -16.58 -6.33
CA TYR A 56 3.43 -15.99 -4.99
C TYR A 56 4.39 -16.74 -4.06
N CYS A 57 5.36 -16.02 -3.49
CA CYS A 57 6.46 -16.58 -2.70
C CYS A 57 7.23 -17.73 -3.38
N GLY A 58 7.21 -17.79 -4.72
CA GLY A 58 7.84 -18.86 -5.50
C GLY A 58 9.36 -18.80 -5.50
N ILE A 59 10.00 -19.95 -5.72
CA ILE A 59 11.46 -20.10 -5.82
C ILE A 59 11.81 -20.91 -7.06
N GLY A 60 12.77 -20.43 -7.85
CA GLY A 60 13.22 -21.06 -9.08
C GLY A 60 13.26 -20.07 -10.23
N ALA A 61 14.09 -20.38 -11.24
CA ALA A 61 14.38 -19.46 -12.35
C ALA A 61 13.14 -19.00 -13.12
N CYS A 62 12.12 -19.86 -13.23
CA CYS A 62 10.88 -19.57 -13.96
C CYS A 62 9.77 -18.98 -13.09
N LEU A 63 10.00 -18.82 -11.78
CA LEU A 63 8.99 -18.38 -10.81
C LEU A 63 9.30 -17.00 -10.23
N ALA A 64 10.56 -16.75 -9.86
CA ALA A 64 10.99 -15.55 -9.14
C ALA A 64 11.85 -14.62 -10.02
N LEU A 65 11.20 -13.95 -10.96
CA LEU A 65 11.86 -13.10 -11.95
C LEU A 65 12.36 -11.79 -11.32
N GLY A 66 13.66 -11.50 -11.42
CA GLY A 66 14.26 -10.25 -10.94
C GLY A 66 14.64 -10.24 -9.45
N ARG A 67 14.77 -11.41 -8.81
CA ARG A 67 15.13 -11.51 -7.38
C ARG A 67 16.41 -10.76 -7.01
N ASP A 68 17.43 -10.75 -7.86
CA ASP A 68 18.71 -10.08 -7.56
C ASP A 68 18.54 -8.56 -7.35
N LEU A 69 17.65 -7.93 -8.14
CA LEU A 69 17.27 -6.53 -7.98
C LEU A 69 16.56 -6.31 -6.64
N VAL A 70 15.62 -7.19 -6.29
CA VAL A 70 14.86 -7.12 -5.03
C VAL A 70 15.79 -7.25 -3.81
N GLU A 71 16.73 -8.20 -3.85
CA GLU A 71 17.73 -8.40 -2.81
C GLU A 71 18.68 -7.20 -2.67
N ALA A 72 19.08 -6.60 -3.80
CA ALA A 72 19.89 -5.39 -3.80
C ALA A 72 19.12 -4.20 -3.20
N HIS A 73 17.84 -4.02 -3.57
CA HIS A 73 16.96 -3.01 -3.01
C HIS A 73 16.76 -3.17 -1.51
N TYR A 74 16.53 -4.39 -1.04
CA TYR A 74 16.38 -4.68 0.37
C TYR A 74 17.60 -4.24 1.17
N LYS A 75 18.80 -4.64 0.72
CA LYS A 75 20.06 -4.28 1.36
C LYS A 75 20.33 -2.77 1.33
N ALA A 76 19.98 -2.10 0.24
CA ALA A 76 20.12 -0.66 0.13
C ALA A 76 19.19 0.08 1.11
N CYS A 77 17.95 -0.37 1.25
CA CYS A 77 17.01 0.17 2.24
C CYS A 77 17.54 0.01 3.67
N LEU A 78 18.01 -1.19 4.04
CA LEU A 78 18.63 -1.44 5.34
C LEU A 78 19.84 -0.53 5.58
N TYR A 79 20.74 -0.40 4.59
CA TYR A 79 21.93 0.44 4.69
C TYR A 79 21.58 1.92 4.86
N ALA A 80 20.55 2.40 4.15
CA ALA A 80 20.08 3.79 4.22
C ALA A 80 19.30 4.11 5.52
N GLY A 81 19.03 3.11 6.36
CA GLY A 81 18.22 3.28 7.58
C GLY A 81 16.71 3.38 7.32
N VAL A 82 16.24 2.97 6.12
CA VAL A 82 14.81 2.79 5.87
C VAL A 82 14.33 1.60 6.70
N ASN A 83 13.21 1.77 7.39
CA ASN A 83 12.56 0.79 8.24
C ASN A 83 11.82 -0.29 7.41
N ILE A 84 12.55 -0.95 6.51
CA ILE A 84 12.06 -2.06 5.71
C ILE A 84 11.92 -3.31 6.60
N ARG A 85 10.80 -4.02 6.47
CA ARG A 85 10.47 -5.18 7.32
C ARG A 85 10.41 -6.50 6.59
N GLY A 86 10.17 -6.47 5.29
CA GLY A 86 10.02 -7.68 4.51
C GLY A 86 9.90 -7.38 3.03
N THR A 87 9.91 -8.47 2.28
CA THR A 87 9.65 -8.51 0.85
C THR A 87 9.14 -9.89 0.48
N ASN A 88 8.32 -9.97 -0.56
CA ASN A 88 7.83 -11.22 -1.13
C ASN A 88 7.64 -11.08 -2.63
N ALA A 89 7.73 -12.21 -3.34
CA ALA A 89 7.25 -12.30 -4.71
C ALA A 89 5.72 -12.29 -4.67
N GLU A 90 5.10 -11.46 -5.50
CA GLU A 90 3.65 -11.31 -5.56
C GLU A 90 2.99 -12.33 -6.50
N VAL A 91 1.66 -12.31 -6.55
CA VAL A 91 0.86 -13.28 -7.32
C VAL A 91 1.13 -13.22 -8.83
N MET A 92 1.33 -12.03 -9.40
CA MET A 92 1.66 -11.89 -10.82
C MET A 92 3.17 -12.12 -11.03
N PRO A 93 3.59 -12.89 -12.05
CA PRO A 93 5.02 -13.08 -12.32
C PRO A 93 5.71 -11.75 -12.65
N ALA A 94 6.89 -11.54 -12.06
CA ALA A 94 7.64 -10.28 -12.07
C ALA A 94 7.01 -9.14 -11.23
N GLN A 95 5.94 -9.40 -10.49
CA GLN A 95 5.42 -8.52 -9.44
C GLN A 95 6.08 -8.88 -8.09
N TRP A 96 6.34 -7.85 -7.31
CA TRP A 96 6.98 -7.96 -6.00
C TRP A 96 6.36 -6.97 -5.03
N GLU A 97 6.54 -7.25 -3.74
CA GLU A 97 6.17 -6.36 -2.66
C GLU A 97 7.37 -6.12 -1.73
N TYR A 98 7.42 -4.93 -1.12
CA TYR A 98 8.23 -4.68 0.08
C TYR A 98 7.42 -3.88 1.10
N GLN A 99 7.71 -4.08 2.38
CA GLN A 99 6.97 -3.43 3.47
C GLN A 99 7.85 -2.44 4.24
N VAL A 100 7.36 -1.21 4.45
CA VAL A 100 8.03 -0.15 5.22
C VAL A 100 7.19 0.19 6.45
N GLY A 101 7.79 0.10 7.65
CA GLY A 101 7.14 0.48 8.91
C GLY A 101 7.44 -0.48 10.06
N PRO A 102 6.76 -0.37 11.21
CA PRO A 102 5.90 0.75 11.60
C PRO A 102 6.70 2.06 11.66
N CYS A 103 6.22 3.12 11.01
CA CYS A 103 6.78 4.47 11.09
C CYS A 103 5.79 5.39 11.78
N GLU A 104 6.29 6.31 12.60
CA GLU A 104 5.45 7.28 13.32
C GLU A 104 5.22 8.53 12.48
N GLY A 105 3.95 8.90 12.31
CA GLY A 105 3.58 10.16 11.65
C GLY A 105 4.18 10.37 10.26
N ILE A 106 4.89 11.49 10.09
CA ILE A 106 5.43 11.94 8.79
C ILE A 106 6.50 10.99 8.22
N ASP A 107 7.17 10.22 9.06
CA ASP A 107 8.23 9.28 8.65
C ASP A 107 7.72 8.21 7.69
N ALA A 108 6.43 7.86 7.78
CA ALA A 108 5.82 6.87 6.89
C ALA A 108 5.92 7.31 5.41
N GLY A 109 5.63 8.57 5.13
CA GLY A 109 5.76 9.14 3.78
C GLY A 109 7.21 9.33 3.36
N ASP A 110 8.04 9.87 4.25
CA ASP A 110 9.45 10.14 3.97
C ASP A 110 10.20 8.84 3.61
N GLN A 111 10.00 7.78 4.40
CA GLN A 111 10.68 6.51 4.18
C GLN A 111 10.14 5.74 2.97
N LEU A 112 8.83 5.79 2.69
CA LEU A 112 8.30 5.15 1.49
C LEU A 112 8.83 5.85 0.23
N TRP A 113 8.83 7.18 0.17
CA TRP A 113 9.41 7.91 -0.96
C TRP A 113 10.90 7.59 -1.16
N MET A 114 11.69 7.53 -0.09
CA MET A 114 13.10 7.14 -0.16
C MET A 114 13.28 5.70 -0.64
N SER A 115 12.47 4.76 -0.16
CA SER A 115 12.50 3.37 -0.62
C SER A 115 12.18 3.24 -2.12
N ARG A 116 11.21 4.01 -2.64
CA ARG A 116 10.86 4.06 -4.07
C ARG A 116 12.01 4.62 -4.90
N TYR A 117 12.65 5.68 -4.41
CA TYR A 117 13.84 6.24 -5.07
C TYR A 117 14.96 5.20 -5.18
N LEU A 118 15.28 4.51 -4.09
CA LEU A 118 16.29 3.45 -4.08
C LEU A 118 15.92 2.32 -5.04
N LEU A 119 14.65 1.90 -5.06
CA LEU A 119 14.16 0.86 -5.97
C LEU A 119 14.39 1.25 -7.43
N LEU A 120 13.98 2.46 -7.83
CA LEU A 120 14.18 2.96 -9.19
C LEU A 120 15.66 3.06 -9.53
N ARG A 121 16.47 3.62 -8.64
CA ARG A 121 17.91 3.82 -8.86
C ARG A 121 18.67 2.51 -9.00
N ILE A 122 18.26 1.46 -8.29
CA ILE A 122 18.83 0.12 -8.43
C ILE A 122 18.34 -0.52 -9.72
N ALA A 123 17.05 -0.42 -10.03
CA ALA A 123 16.50 -0.97 -11.27
C ALA A 123 17.19 -0.42 -12.53
N GLU A 124 17.62 0.85 -12.50
CA GLU A 124 18.47 1.46 -13.56
C GLU A 124 19.77 0.67 -13.81
N GLU A 125 20.42 0.16 -12.76
CA GLU A 125 21.68 -0.61 -12.87
C GLU A 125 21.46 -2.00 -13.50
N PHE A 126 20.27 -2.56 -13.30
CA PHE A 126 19.84 -3.80 -13.95
C PHE A 126 19.22 -3.56 -15.33
N GLY A 127 19.03 -2.30 -15.73
CA GLY A 127 18.39 -1.94 -16.99
C GLY A 127 16.90 -2.30 -17.07
N VAL A 128 16.25 -2.47 -15.91
CA VAL A 128 14.84 -2.87 -15.74
C VAL A 128 14.02 -1.64 -15.33
N GLN A 129 12.78 -1.55 -15.79
CA GLN A 129 11.83 -0.52 -15.37
C GLN A 129 10.97 -1.00 -14.21
N VAL A 130 10.55 -0.08 -13.35
CA VAL A 130 9.61 -0.35 -12.25
C VAL A 130 8.32 0.38 -12.55
N SER A 131 7.20 -0.36 -12.50
CA SER A 131 5.86 0.19 -12.63
C SER A 131 5.13 0.14 -11.30
N PHE A 132 4.65 1.30 -10.87
CA PHE A 132 3.68 1.44 -9.78
C PHE A 132 2.24 1.55 -10.32
N HIS A 133 1.99 1.21 -11.58
CA HIS A 133 0.64 1.30 -12.14
C HIS A 133 -0.27 0.26 -11.46
N PRO A 134 -1.46 0.63 -10.97
CA PRO A 134 -2.32 -0.28 -10.16
C PRO A 134 -2.87 -1.48 -10.92
N LYS A 135 -2.85 -1.45 -12.25
CA LYS A 135 -3.25 -2.58 -13.10
C LYS A 135 -2.33 -2.63 -14.32
N PRO A 136 -1.09 -3.14 -14.20
CA PRO A 136 -0.07 -3.04 -15.24
C PRO A 136 -0.43 -3.86 -16.48
N ILE A 137 -1.08 -5.01 -16.29
CA ILE A 137 -1.59 -5.87 -17.36
C ILE A 137 -3.10 -6.05 -17.17
N ALA A 138 -3.85 -5.87 -18.26
CA ALA A 138 -5.30 -6.06 -18.27
C ALA A 138 -5.67 -7.56 -18.19
N GLY A 139 -6.91 -7.84 -17.77
CA GLY A 139 -7.42 -9.20 -17.68
C GLY A 139 -7.14 -9.86 -16.32
N ASP A 140 -6.95 -11.19 -16.37
CA ASP A 140 -6.90 -12.10 -15.22
C ASP A 140 -5.53 -12.14 -14.50
N TRP A 141 -4.89 -10.97 -14.40
CA TRP A 141 -3.63 -10.76 -13.70
C TRP A 141 -3.87 -9.85 -12.50
N ASN A 142 -3.18 -10.07 -11.38
CA ASN A 142 -3.33 -9.24 -10.20
C ASN A 142 -3.00 -7.76 -10.51
N GLY A 143 -3.67 -6.86 -9.79
CA GLY A 143 -3.27 -5.47 -9.75
C GLY A 143 -2.18 -5.25 -8.71
N ALA A 144 -1.69 -4.00 -8.63
CA ALA A 144 -0.67 -3.59 -7.67
C ALA A 144 -1.24 -2.61 -6.62
N GLY A 145 -1.27 -3.04 -5.36
CA GLY A 145 -1.76 -2.27 -4.21
C GLY A 145 -0.68 -1.45 -3.48
N CYS A 146 -1.13 -0.62 -2.53
CA CYS A 146 -0.27 -0.02 -1.52
C CYS A 146 -0.93 -0.12 -0.13
N HIS A 147 -1.16 -1.35 0.36
CA HIS A 147 -1.95 -1.52 1.59
C HIS A 147 -1.31 -0.77 2.75
N THR A 148 -2.16 -0.07 3.52
CA THR A 148 -1.70 0.80 4.60
C THR A 148 -2.26 0.29 5.92
N ASN A 149 -1.39 -0.31 6.71
CA ASN A 149 -1.64 -0.70 8.09
C ASN A 149 -1.58 0.54 8.99
N PHE A 150 -2.58 0.75 9.85
CA PHE A 150 -2.69 1.93 10.71
C PHE A 150 -3.11 1.60 12.14
N SER A 151 -2.49 2.29 13.11
CA SER A 151 -2.91 2.25 14.52
C SER A 151 -2.59 3.55 15.27
N THR A 152 -3.41 3.90 16.24
CA THR A 152 -3.08 4.88 17.31
C THR A 152 -2.65 4.16 18.58
N LEU A 153 -2.18 4.89 19.60
CA LEU A 153 -1.86 4.31 20.90
C LEU A 153 -3.07 3.57 21.50
N ALA A 154 -4.25 4.19 21.47
CA ALA A 154 -5.49 3.59 21.99
C ALA A 154 -5.81 2.24 21.32
N MET A 155 -5.65 2.15 19.99
CA MET A 155 -5.88 0.90 19.26
C MET A 155 -4.93 -0.23 19.68
N ARG A 156 -3.71 0.09 20.14
CA ARG A 156 -2.69 -0.88 20.54
C ARG A 156 -2.81 -1.32 22.00
N GLU A 157 -3.50 -0.55 22.83
CA GLU A 157 -3.76 -0.88 24.24
C GLU A 157 -4.82 -1.98 24.39
N PRO A 158 -4.91 -2.66 25.55
CA PRO A 158 -5.93 -3.69 25.79
C PRO A 158 -7.36 -3.18 25.50
N ASN A 159 -8.14 -3.96 24.76
CA ASN A 159 -9.47 -3.61 24.22
C ASN A 159 -9.49 -2.52 23.13
N GLY A 160 -8.34 -2.12 22.58
CA GLY A 160 -8.23 -1.14 21.49
C GLY A 160 -8.92 -1.53 20.18
N ILE A 161 -9.42 -2.76 20.07
CA ILE A 161 -10.30 -3.17 18.96
C ILE A 161 -11.61 -2.36 18.85
N GLU A 162 -12.10 -1.77 19.93
CA GLU A 162 -13.24 -0.85 19.85
C GLU A 162 -12.82 0.47 19.18
N ASP A 163 -11.64 1.02 19.51
CA ASP A 163 -11.06 2.17 18.79
C ASP A 163 -10.82 1.87 17.30
N ILE A 164 -10.44 0.62 16.96
CA ILE A 164 -10.30 0.18 15.57
C ILE A 164 -11.66 0.22 14.85
N LYS A 165 -12.73 -0.29 15.46
CA LYS A 165 -14.08 -0.27 14.86
C LYS A 165 -14.59 1.15 14.69
N ASP A 166 -14.38 2.02 15.69
CA ASP A 166 -14.75 3.43 15.62
C ASP A 166 -14.01 4.14 14.48
N ALA A 167 -12.72 3.84 14.29
CA ALA A 167 -11.96 4.36 13.15
C ALA A 167 -12.51 3.89 11.81
N ILE A 168 -12.89 2.61 11.70
CA ILE A 168 -13.47 2.03 10.49
C ILE A 168 -14.83 2.67 10.18
N GLU A 169 -15.66 2.95 11.19
CA GLU A 169 -16.93 3.64 11.01
C GLU A 169 -16.71 5.05 10.42
N LYS A 170 -15.76 5.82 10.97
CA LYS A 170 -15.40 7.14 10.40
C LYS A 170 -14.91 7.03 8.96
N LEU A 171 -14.10 6.01 8.64
CA LEU A 171 -13.63 5.78 7.27
C LEU A 171 -14.75 5.42 6.30
N SER A 172 -15.78 4.72 6.77
CA SER A 172 -16.94 4.35 5.96
C SER A 172 -17.70 5.58 5.46
N LEU A 173 -17.77 6.63 6.27
CA LEU A 173 -18.48 7.88 5.97
C LEU A 173 -17.74 8.76 4.96
N ARG A 174 -16.45 8.51 4.73
CA ARG A 174 -15.57 9.30 3.85
C ARG A 174 -14.94 8.47 2.73
N HIS A 175 -15.56 7.34 2.36
CA HIS A 175 -15.00 6.42 1.38
C HIS A 175 -14.61 7.10 0.07
N GLU A 176 -15.51 7.90 -0.52
CA GLU A 176 -15.25 8.60 -1.79
C GLU A 176 -14.08 9.58 -1.68
N THR A 177 -14.02 10.33 -0.58
CA THR A 177 -12.95 11.29 -0.31
C THR A 177 -11.58 10.60 -0.25
N HIS A 178 -11.52 9.41 0.37
CA HIS A 178 -10.32 8.58 0.37
C HIS A 178 -9.97 8.06 -1.04
N ILE A 179 -10.94 7.51 -1.77
CA ILE A 179 -10.70 6.97 -3.12
C ILE A 179 -10.11 8.03 -4.07
N ARG A 180 -10.54 9.30 -3.97
CA ARG A 180 -10.03 10.40 -4.82
C ARG A 180 -8.52 10.64 -4.70
N VAL A 181 -7.91 10.33 -3.55
CA VAL A 181 -6.46 10.53 -3.33
C VAL A 181 -5.66 9.23 -3.29
N TYR A 182 -6.32 8.08 -3.39
CA TYR A 182 -5.74 6.75 -3.24
C TYR A 182 -5.08 6.21 -4.52
N GLY A 183 -4.65 7.10 -5.41
CA GLY A 183 -3.92 6.78 -6.63
C GLY A 183 -4.79 6.77 -7.88
N LYS A 184 -4.17 7.18 -8.99
CA LYS A 184 -4.84 7.30 -10.30
C LYS A 184 -5.05 5.93 -10.93
N ASP A 185 -6.14 5.76 -11.69
CA ASP A 185 -6.48 4.56 -12.44
C ASP A 185 -6.82 3.34 -11.54
N ASN A 186 -7.14 3.60 -10.26
CA ASN A 186 -7.43 2.57 -9.26
C ASN A 186 -8.75 1.82 -9.54
N GLU A 187 -9.66 2.40 -10.33
CA GLU A 187 -10.88 1.74 -10.82
C GLU A 187 -10.58 0.51 -11.69
N ARG A 188 -9.39 0.44 -12.28
CA ARG A 188 -8.93 -0.73 -13.04
C ARG A 188 -8.48 -1.88 -12.14
N ARG A 189 -8.20 -1.59 -10.86
CA ARG A 189 -7.75 -2.55 -9.85
C ARG A 189 -8.90 -2.98 -8.95
N LEU A 190 -9.59 -2.03 -8.33
CA LEU A 190 -10.66 -2.24 -7.34
C LEU A 190 -11.98 -2.62 -8.03
N THR A 191 -12.07 -3.89 -8.42
CA THR A 191 -13.18 -4.42 -9.23
C THR A 191 -14.05 -5.45 -8.49
N GLY A 192 -13.73 -5.75 -7.22
CA GLY A 192 -14.33 -6.87 -6.49
C GLY A 192 -13.74 -8.24 -6.82
N LYS A 193 -12.79 -8.31 -7.78
CA LYS A 193 -12.07 -9.53 -8.17
C LYS A 193 -10.63 -9.48 -7.68
N HIS A 194 -9.92 -10.61 -7.74
CA HIS A 194 -8.49 -10.69 -7.41
C HIS A 194 -8.13 -10.13 -6.04
N GLU A 195 -8.88 -10.52 -5.00
CA GLU A 195 -8.64 -10.07 -3.62
C GLU A 195 -8.71 -8.54 -3.43
N THR A 196 -9.57 -7.87 -4.21
CA THR A 196 -9.90 -6.45 -4.06
C THR A 196 -11.38 -6.23 -3.78
N ALA A 197 -11.71 -5.14 -3.10
CA ALA A 197 -13.09 -4.67 -2.99
C ALA A 197 -13.51 -3.90 -4.27
N SER A 198 -14.82 -3.64 -4.40
CA SER A 198 -15.32 -2.67 -5.37
C SER A 198 -14.85 -1.26 -5.03
N ILE A 199 -14.53 -0.44 -6.03
CA ILE A 199 -14.17 0.97 -5.82
C ILE A 199 -15.35 1.84 -5.35
N HIS A 200 -16.59 1.35 -5.48
CA HIS A 200 -17.80 2.10 -5.17
C HIS A 200 -18.40 1.76 -3.81
N GLU A 201 -17.99 0.65 -3.20
CA GLU A 201 -18.61 0.13 -1.98
C GLU A 201 -17.56 -0.02 -0.87
N PHE A 202 -17.82 0.63 0.26
CA PHE A 202 -17.02 0.41 1.47
C PHE A 202 -17.45 -0.88 2.16
N SER A 203 -16.47 -1.65 2.61
CA SER A 203 -16.69 -2.87 3.39
C SER A 203 -15.52 -3.13 4.33
N TYR A 204 -15.78 -3.80 5.45
CA TYR A 204 -14.72 -4.31 6.31
C TYR A 204 -15.02 -5.72 6.79
N GLY A 205 -13.98 -6.44 7.21
CA GLY A 205 -14.14 -7.77 7.79
C GLY A 205 -12.90 -8.28 8.48
N ILE A 206 -13.10 -9.23 9.39
CA ILE A 206 -12.01 -9.94 10.06
C ILE A 206 -11.40 -10.94 9.08
N ALA A 207 -10.09 -10.86 8.88
CA ALA A 207 -9.33 -11.70 7.94
C ALA A 207 -9.91 -11.76 6.50
N ASN A 208 -10.69 -10.75 6.10
CA ASN A 208 -11.32 -10.71 4.79
C ASN A 208 -10.42 -9.99 3.78
N ARG A 209 -9.85 -10.73 2.83
CA ARG A 209 -9.07 -10.18 1.71
C ARG A 209 -9.94 -9.67 0.56
N GLY A 210 -11.26 -9.67 0.67
CA GLY A 210 -12.16 -9.05 -0.31
C GLY A 210 -12.69 -7.69 0.14
N SER A 211 -12.41 -7.26 1.37
CA SER A 211 -12.95 -6.02 1.92
C SER A 211 -12.05 -4.81 1.69
N SER A 212 -12.64 -3.61 1.78
CA SER A 212 -11.90 -2.35 1.73
C SER A 212 -10.93 -2.21 2.90
N ILE A 213 -11.42 -2.50 4.11
CA ILE A 213 -10.60 -2.55 5.33
C ILE A 213 -10.56 -3.98 5.87
N ARG A 214 -9.39 -4.46 6.27
CA ARG A 214 -9.22 -5.77 6.91
C ARG A 214 -8.76 -5.58 8.35
N ILE A 215 -9.44 -6.24 9.29
CA ILE A 215 -8.91 -6.44 10.65
C ILE A 215 -8.16 -7.77 10.63
N PRO A 216 -6.84 -7.81 10.92
CA PRO A 216 -6.11 -9.07 11.03
C PRO A 216 -6.74 -9.99 12.07
N ARG A 217 -6.73 -11.30 11.82
CA ARG A 217 -7.28 -12.30 12.75
C ARG A 217 -6.68 -12.17 14.15
N GLN A 218 -5.36 -11.99 14.21
CA GLN A 218 -4.64 -11.80 15.47
C GLN A 218 -5.14 -10.58 16.26
N CYS A 219 -5.43 -9.46 15.58
CA CYS A 219 -5.94 -8.25 16.27
C CYS A 219 -7.35 -8.45 16.84
N ASP A 220 -8.19 -9.27 16.20
CA ASP A 220 -9.50 -9.63 16.73
C ASP A 220 -9.38 -10.58 17.94
N GLU A 221 -8.49 -11.57 17.85
CA GLU A 221 -8.23 -12.53 18.93
C GLU A 221 -7.60 -11.86 20.17
N GLU A 222 -6.62 -10.98 19.97
CA GLU A 222 -5.93 -10.23 21.03
C GLU A 222 -6.71 -8.99 21.49
N ARG A 223 -7.78 -8.62 20.76
CA ARG A 223 -8.65 -7.47 21.04
C ARG A 223 -7.91 -6.12 21.03
N CYS A 224 -6.79 -6.01 20.32
CA CYS A 224 -6.03 -4.78 20.07
C CYS A 224 -5.12 -4.91 18.84
N GLY A 225 -4.52 -3.81 18.38
CA GLY A 225 -3.51 -3.80 17.32
C GLY A 225 -3.74 -2.71 16.27
N TYR A 226 -4.02 -3.12 15.03
CA TYR A 226 -4.14 -2.26 13.85
C TYR A 226 -5.21 -2.78 12.88
N PHE A 227 -5.60 -1.94 11.91
CA PHE A 227 -6.33 -2.38 10.72
C PHE A 227 -5.51 -2.11 9.46
N GLU A 228 -5.85 -2.79 8.38
CA GLU A 228 -5.24 -2.66 7.06
C GLU A 228 -6.22 -2.01 6.08
N ASP A 229 -5.90 -0.81 5.58
CA ASP A 229 -6.62 -0.19 4.47
C ASP A 229 -6.07 -0.69 3.14
N ARG A 230 -6.89 -1.43 2.39
CA ARG A 230 -6.49 -2.14 1.17
C ARG A 230 -6.82 -1.37 -0.11
N ARG A 231 -7.45 -0.20 0.05
CA ARG A 231 -7.92 0.65 -1.04
C ARG A 231 -6.81 1.47 -1.73
N PRO A 232 -5.68 1.87 -1.12
CA PRO A 232 -4.65 2.61 -1.83
C PRO A 232 -4.03 1.77 -2.97
N ALA A 233 -3.86 2.41 -4.13
CA ALA A 233 -3.11 1.86 -5.26
C ALA A 233 -1.60 2.01 -5.05
N SER A 234 -0.83 1.14 -5.71
CA SER A 234 0.65 1.19 -5.73
C SER A 234 1.26 2.55 -6.12
N ASN A 235 0.58 3.37 -6.93
CA ASN A 235 1.01 4.71 -7.33
C ASN A 235 0.56 5.85 -6.39
N CYS A 236 -0.05 5.56 -5.24
CA CYS A 236 -0.52 6.61 -4.34
C CYS A 236 0.65 7.47 -3.81
N ASP A 237 0.37 8.74 -3.52
CA ASP A 237 1.27 9.54 -2.70
C ASP A 237 1.05 9.18 -1.22
N PRO A 238 2.06 8.60 -0.53
CA PRO A 238 1.90 8.23 0.87
C PRO A 238 1.60 9.42 1.78
N TYR A 239 2.00 10.65 1.44
CA TYR A 239 1.62 11.82 2.23
C TYR A 239 0.12 12.08 2.19
N SER A 240 -0.49 11.94 1.02
CA SER A 240 -1.94 12.11 0.85
C SER A 240 -2.73 11.00 1.56
N VAL A 241 -2.28 9.75 1.44
CA VAL A 241 -2.95 8.60 2.10
C VAL A 241 -2.87 8.73 3.62
N THR A 242 -1.67 8.94 4.16
CA THR A 242 -1.46 9.02 5.61
C THR A 242 -2.09 10.27 6.22
N SER A 243 -2.01 11.43 5.55
CA SER A 243 -2.70 12.65 5.97
C SER A 243 -4.21 12.43 6.11
N LEU A 244 -4.83 11.80 5.12
CA LEU A 244 -6.28 11.62 5.13
C LEU A 244 -6.74 10.59 6.16
N LEU A 245 -5.94 9.53 6.41
CA LEU A 245 -6.18 8.62 7.53
C LEU A 245 -6.18 9.36 8.87
N ILE A 246 -5.21 10.23 9.11
CA ILE A 246 -5.15 11.05 10.33
C ILE A 246 -6.35 12.00 10.43
N ARG A 247 -6.64 12.73 9.36
CA ARG A 247 -7.74 13.70 9.35
C ARG A 247 -9.08 13.04 9.65
N THR A 248 -9.35 11.89 9.06
CA THR A 248 -10.59 11.14 9.28
C THR A 248 -10.63 10.47 10.65
N VAL A 249 -9.58 9.74 11.03
CA VAL A 249 -9.62 8.88 12.23
C VAL A 249 -9.30 9.65 13.51
N CYS A 250 -8.27 10.50 13.47
CA CYS A 250 -7.72 11.18 14.64
C CYS A 250 -8.32 12.57 14.84
N LEU A 251 -8.57 13.32 13.77
CA LEU A 251 -9.08 14.70 13.82
C LEU A 251 -10.59 14.81 13.60
N ASN A 252 -11.26 13.70 13.28
CA ASN A 252 -12.70 13.62 13.04
C ASN A 252 -13.20 14.64 11.99
N GLU A 253 -12.36 14.97 11.01
CA GLU A 253 -12.82 15.80 9.90
C GLU A 253 -13.92 15.07 9.13
N LYS A 254 -14.93 15.84 8.71
CA LYS A 254 -16.05 15.35 7.93
C LYS A 254 -16.03 15.97 6.54
N ASP A 255 -16.70 15.34 5.59
CA ASP A 255 -16.94 15.98 4.30
C ASP A 255 -17.91 17.14 4.47
N ALA A 256 -17.79 18.18 3.61
CA ALA A 256 -18.51 19.45 3.77
C ALA A 256 -20.04 19.29 3.86
N ASP A 257 -20.59 18.22 3.27
CA ASP A 257 -22.02 17.91 3.26
C ASP A 257 -22.49 17.16 4.54
N GLN A 258 -21.57 16.84 5.45
CA GLN A 258 -21.81 16.12 6.71
C GLN A 258 -21.41 16.94 7.96
N ALA A 259 -21.02 18.22 7.78
CA ALA A 259 -20.59 19.13 8.84
C ALA A 259 -21.76 19.78 9.59
#